data_AF-X0PTG4-F1
#
_entry.id   AF-X0PTG4-F1
#
_cell.length_a   1.000
_cell.length_b   1.000
_cell.length_c   1.000
_cell.angle_alpha   90.00
_cell.angle_beta   90.00
_cell.angle_gamma   90.00
#
_symmetry.space_group_name_H-M   'P 1'
#
loop_
_entity.id
_entity.type
_entity.pdbx_description
1 polymer ?
#
loop_
_entity_poly.entity_id
_entity_poly.type
_entity_poly.pdbx_seq_one_letter_code
_entity_poly.pdbx_strand_id
1 'polypeptide(L)'
;MSSRPSAAEWALSQVHAVRDDPAARHELIARTYHGPIGSAPRHLPFRRAALSFMRWQIRRGVLAPLGAMPPGSPWWRAVNERLIRDGCEAVARSGGMGGTPSSHTVDLWMRFVADPTARTWYRAHNASIASAYLDHRDLACTESRPERFFLNVVLLRVLYAHALVAAPRLALGPLAPAGPLLGDPRLSMTGIFLSLSRVLPDRYPLGDDVAAYVAAEHNVGEMLDYGLIGPRLQRLYEWSAEKLDEPGLLDCICDGSPTYAWSYADCEVWHPATPAATIRAVRRILPAK
;
A
#
# COMPACT_ATOMS: atom_id res chain seq x y z
N MET A 1 -25.88 -26.32 20.85
CA MET A 1 -26.03 -25.51 19.62
C MET A 1 -24.71 -24.81 19.37
N SER A 2 -23.94 -25.22 18.36
CA SER A 2 -22.70 -24.51 18.01
C SER A 2 -23.09 -23.16 17.41
N SER A 3 -22.70 -22.05 18.05
CA SER A 3 -22.93 -20.70 17.53
C SER A 3 -22.25 -20.60 16.16
N ARG A 4 -22.98 -20.14 15.13
CA ARG A 4 -22.37 -19.85 13.83
C ARG A 4 -21.22 -18.84 14.04
N PRO A 5 -20.06 -19.04 13.41
CA PRO A 5 -18.95 -18.10 13.53
C PRO A 5 -19.36 -16.73 13.00
N SER A 6 -18.86 -15.68 13.63
CA SER A 6 -18.96 -14.30 13.15
C SER A 6 -18.16 -14.10 11.87
N ALA A 7 -18.46 -13.02 11.13
CA ALA A 7 -17.71 -12.65 9.93
C ALA A 7 -16.21 -12.48 10.20
N ALA A 8 -15.86 -11.91 11.35
CA ALA A 8 -14.47 -11.70 11.77
C ALA A 8 -13.75 -13.02 12.06
N GLU A 9 -14.38 -13.95 12.78
CA GLU A 9 -13.81 -15.28 13.08
C GLU A 9 -13.63 -16.10 11.81
N TRP A 10 -14.62 -16.06 10.91
CA TRP A 10 -14.52 -16.70 9.61
C TRP A 10 -13.36 -16.12 8.79
N ALA A 11 -13.25 -14.79 8.68
CA ALA A 11 -12.19 -14.14 7.93
C ALA A 11 -10.80 -14.48 8.49
N LEU A 12 -10.65 -14.50 9.81
CA LEU A 12 -9.41 -14.92 10.47
C LEU A 12 -9.06 -16.37 10.13
N SER A 13 -10.04 -17.29 10.15
CA SER A 13 -9.82 -18.69 9.77
C SER A 13 -9.34 -18.85 8.32
N GLN A 14 -9.87 -18.04 7.39
CA GLN A 14 -9.45 -18.08 5.99
C GLN A 14 -7.99 -17.66 5.83
N VAL A 15 -7.58 -16.59 6.52
CA VAL A 15 -6.20 -16.09 6.49
C VAL A 15 -5.23 -17.08 7.13
N HIS A 16 -5.60 -17.67 8.28
CA HIS A 16 -4.78 -18.70 8.93
C HIS A 16 -4.55 -19.92 8.03
N ALA A 17 -5.58 -20.36 7.30
CA ALA A 17 -5.50 -21.53 6.42
C ALA A 17 -4.50 -21.36 5.27
N VAL A 18 -4.23 -20.12 4.83
CA VAL A 18 -3.32 -19.84 3.72
C VAL A 18 -2.02 -19.17 4.17
N ARG A 19 -1.80 -19.02 5.49
CA ARG A 19 -0.78 -18.14 6.05
C ARG A 19 0.61 -18.40 5.49
N ASP A 20 0.99 -19.67 5.36
CA ASP A 20 2.29 -20.13 4.90
C ASP A 20 2.33 -20.52 3.42
N ASP A 21 1.26 -20.28 2.66
CA ASP A 21 1.21 -20.56 1.22
C ASP A 21 1.02 -19.26 0.42
N PRO A 22 2.10 -18.70 -0.17
CA PRO A 22 2.02 -17.47 -0.94
C PRO A 22 1.05 -17.54 -2.12
N ALA A 23 0.92 -18.70 -2.77
CA ALA A 23 0.01 -18.90 -3.89
C ALA A 23 -1.44 -18.90 -3.40
N ALA A 24 -1.72 -19.64 -2.32
CA ALA A 24 -3.05 -19.67 -1.72
C ALA A 24 -3.47 -18.30 -1.14
N ARG A 25 -2.54 -17.50 -0.61
CA ARG A 25 -2.81 -16.09 -0.24
C ARG A 25 -3.27 -15.29 -1.46
N HIS A 26 -2.59 -15.44 -2.60
CA HIS A 26 -2.93 -14.72 -3.84
C HIS A 26 -4.31 -15.13 -4.36
N GLU A 27 -4.64 -16.42 -4.30
CA GLU A 27 -5.97 -16.89 -4.64
C GLU A 27 -7.03 -16.36 -3.67
N LEU A 28 -6.75 -16.32 -2.36
CA LEU A 28 -7.69 -15.84 -1.36
C LEU A 28 -8.03 -14.36 -1.59
N ILE A 29 -7.03 -13.49 -1.80
CA ILE A 29 -7.32 -12.09 -2.13
C ILE A 29 -8.06 -11.96 -3.47
N ALA A 30 -7.81 -12.82 -4.45
CA ALA A 30 -8.53 -12.78 -5.72
C ALA A 30 -10.01 -13.14 -5.53
N ARG A 31 -10.31 -14.08 -4.62
CA ARG A 31 -11.67 -14.46 -4.25
C ARG A 31 -12.45 -13.33 -3.59
N THR A 32 -11.81 -12.42 -2.86
CA THR A 32 -12.54 -11.31 -2.21
C THR A 32 -13.23 -10.38 -3.21
N TYR A 33 -12.72 -10.30 -4.45
CA TYR A 33 -13.35 -9.52 -5.53
C TYR A 33 -14.46 -10.25 -6.28
N HIS A 34 -14.67 -11.54 -6.03
CA HIS A 34 -15.79 -12.30 -6.60
C HIS A 34 -17.08 -12.19 -5.77
N GLY A 35 -17.01 -11.57 -4.59
CA GLY A 35 -18.15 -11.43 -3.68
C GLY A 35 -18.61 -12.76 -3.07
N PRO A 36 -19.64 -12.73 -2.21
CA PRO A 36 -20.05 -13.88 -1.39
C PRO A 36 -20.63 -15.04 -2.20
N ILE A 37 -21.19 -14.76 -3.37
CA ILE A 37 -21.81 -15.74 -4.27
C ILE A 37 -20.89 -16.17 -5.42
N GLY A 38 -19.62 -15.75 -5.42
CA GLY A 38 -18.65 -16.07 -6.47
C GLY A 38 -18.84 -15.29 -7.78
N SER A 39 -19.81 -14.38 -7.85
CA SER A 39 -20.03 -13.46 -8.97
C SER A 39 -20.25 -12.03 -8.48
N ALA A 40 -19.30 -11.15 -8.78
CA ALA A 40 -19.39 -9.72 -8.49
C ALA A 40 -18.77 -8.88 -9.61
N PRO A 41 -19.40 -8.82 -10.80
CA PRO A 41 -18.80 -8.22 -12.01
C PRO A 41 -18.40 -6.75 -11.83
N ARG A 42 -19.07 -6.01 -10.93
CA ARG A 42 -18.74 -4.61 -10.61
C ARG A 42 -17.44 -4.46 -9.80
N HIS A 43 -17.04 -5.48 -9.05
CA HIS A 43 -15.81 -5.47 -8.22
C HIS A 43 -14.59 -5.98 -8.98
N LEU A 44 -14.78 -6.90 -9.93
CA LEU A 44 -13.69 -7.57 -10.66
C LEU A 44 -12.63 -6.64 -11.27
N PRO A 45 -12.97 -5.48 -11.87
CA PRO A 45 -11.96 -4.61 -12.45
C PRO A 45 -10.94 -4.08 -11.43
N PHE A 46 -11.36 -3.88 -10.18
CA PHE A 46 -10.53 -3.29 -9.12
C PHE A 46 -9.44 -4.22 -8.57
N ARG A 47 -9.50 -5.52 -8.86
CA ARG A 47 -8.49 -6.49 -8.37
C ARG A 47 -7.12 -6.29 -9.01
N ARG A 48 -7.04 -5.64 -10.18
CA ARG A 48 -5.85 -5.62 -11.04
C ARG A 48 -4.61 -5.10 -10.31
N ALA A 49 -4.71 -3.92 -9.70
CA ALA A 49 -3.60 -3.31 -8.97
C ALA A 49 -3.14 -4.17 -7.78
N ALA A 50 -4.07 -4.59 -6.92
CA ALA A 50 -3.78 -5.42 -5.75
C ALA A 50 -3.13 -6.76 -6.13
N LEU A 51 -3.67 -7.48 -7.11
CA LEU A 51 -3.10 -8.76 -7.55
C LEU A 51 -1.73 -8.58 -8.22
N SER A 52 -1.52 -7.47 -8.95
CA SER A 52 -0.20 -7.18 -9.53
C SER A 52 0.86 -6.96 -8.46
N PHE A 53 0.54 -6.17 -7.45
CA PHE A 53 1.44 -5.92 -6.32
C PHE A 53 1.71 -7.21 -5.53
N MET A 54 0.68 -8.03 -5.30
CA MET A 54 0.86 -9.29 -4.61
C MET A 54 1.72 -10.30 -5.40
N ARG A 55 1.59 -10.36 -6.72
CA ARG A 55 2.51 -11.17 -7.55
C ARG A 55 3.95 -10.69 -7.42
N TRP A 56 4.17 -9.38 -7.33
CA TRP A 56 5.50 -8.84 -7.06
C TRP A 56 6.00 -9.24 -5.66
N GLN A 57 5.16 -9.16 -4.61
CA GLN A 57 5.51 -9.62 -3.26
C GLN A 57 5.93 -11.10 -3.23
N ILE A 58 5.21 -11.96 -3.98
CA ILE A 58 5.54 -13.38 -4.12
C ILE A 58 6.89 -13.55 -4.82
N ARG A 59 7.08 -12.90 -5.98
CA ARG A 59 8.35 -13.00 -6.74
C ARG A 59 9.55 -12.51 -5.94
N ARG A 60 9.39 -11.43 -5.17
CA ARG A 60 10.46 -10.89 -4.32
C ARG A 60 10.83 -11.82 -3.15
N GLY A 61 9.93 -12.73 -2.77
CA GLY A 61 10.14 -13.65 -1.65
C GLY A 61 9.66 -13.13 -0.29
N VAL A 62 9.13 -11.91 -0.21
CA VAL A 62 8.70 -11.32 1.08
C VAL A 62 7.54 -12.08 1.74
N LEU A 63 6.77 -12.87 0.98
CA LEU A 63 5.67 -13.68 1.50
C LEU A 63 6.05 -15.14 1.79
N ALA A 64 7.30 -15.56 1.55
CA ALA A 64 7.74 -16.93 1.83
C ALA A 64 7.47 -17.32 3.30
N PRO A 65 7.30 -18.62 3.62
CA PRO A 65 7.20 -19.08 5.00
C PRO A 65 8.36 -18.56 5.85
N LEU A 66 8.11 -18.30 7.14
CA LEU A 66 9.18 -17.84 8.04
C LEU A 66 10.27 -18.91 8.28
N GLY A 67 9.95 -20.19 8.06
CA GLY A 67 10.91 -21.29 8.10
C GLY A 67 11.55 -21.66 6.77
N ALA A 68 11.27 -20.90 5.69
CA ALA A 68 11.88 -21.14 4.37
C ALA A 68 13.33 -20.64 4.31
N MET A 69 14.06 -21.01 3.26
CA MET A 69 15.43 -20.55 2.98
C MET A 69 15.52 -19.96 1.57
N PRO A 70 15.62 -18.63 1.40
CA PRO A 70 15.55 -17.60 2.47
C PRO A 70 14.12 -17.47 3.07
N PRO A 71 13.99 -16.98 4.31
CA PRO A 71 12.69 -16.75 4.94
C PRO A 71 12.01 -15.52 4.34
N GLY A 72 10.67 -15.46 4.45
CA GLY A 72 9.91 -14.25 4.13
C GLY A 72 10.03 -13.19 5.23
N SER A 73 9.51 -11.99 4.94
CA SER A 73 9.47 -10.89 5.90
C SER A 73 8.29 -11.03 6.87
N PRO A 74 8.53 -11.00 8.19
CA PRO A 74 7.45 -10.95 9.18
C PRO A 74 6.52 -9.77 8.95
N TRP A 75 7.07 -8.59 8.66
CA TRP A 75 6.31 -7.36 8.44
C TRP A 75 5.43 -7.43 7.19
N TRP A 76 5.99 -7.83 6.04
CA TRP A 76 5.24 -7.91 4.78
C TRP A 76 4.10 -8.92 4.87
N ARG A 77 4.34 -10.04 5.56
CA ARG A 77 3.33 -11.07 5.79
C ARG A 77 2.18 -10.54 6.66
N ALA A 78 2.48 -9.78 7.72
CA ALA A 78 1.47 -9.20 8.60
C ALA A 78 0.62 -8.13 7.90
N VAL A 79 1.24 -7.22 7.13
CA VAL A 79 0.50 -6.22 6.34
C VAL A 79 -0.39 -6.87 5.27
N ASN A 80 0.12 -7.91 4.62
CA ASN A 80 -0.67 -8.69 3.66
C ASN A 80 -1.84 -9.43 4.34
N GLU A 81 -1.63 -10.03 5.52
CA GLU A 81 -2.68 -10.69 6.30
C GLU A 81 -3.81 -9.72 6.67
N ARG A 82 -3.49 -8.50 7.11
CA ARG A 82 -4.51 -7.47 7.42
C ARG A 82 -5.38 -7.15 6.20
N LEU A 83 -4.76 -6.87 5.06
CA LEU A 83 -5.49 -6.56 3.83
C LEU A 83 -6.42 -7.71 3.40
N ILE A 84 -5.94 -8.95 3.47
CA ILE A 84 -6.74 -10.12 3.10
C ILE A 84 -7.88 -10.33 4.09
N ARG A 85 -7.61 -10.21 5.39
CA ARG A 85 -8.62 -10.34 6.45
C ARG A 85 -9.77 -9.37 6.26
N ASP A 86 -9.47 -8.08 6.08
CA ASP A 86 -10.48 -7.04 5.92
C ASP A 86 -11.36 -7.29 4.69
N GLY A 87 -10.75 -7.72 3.57
CA GLY A 87 -11.46 -8.11 2.36
C GLY A 87 -12.34 -9.36 2.55
N CYS A 88 -11.83 -10.40 3.24
CA CYS A 88 -12.59 -11.60 3.57
C CYS A 88 -13.77 -11.28 4.47
N GLU A 89 -13.58 -10.46 5.50
CA GLU A 89 -14.64 -10.08 6.42
C GLU A 89 -15.74 -9.30 5.69
N ALA A 90 -15.38 -8.34 4.84
CA ALA A 90 -16.36 -7.61 4.02
C ALA A 90 -17.17 -8.54 3.10
N VAL A 91 -16.53 -9.55 2.51
CA VAL A 91 -17.25 -10.57 1.72
C VAL A 91 -18.20 -11.38 2.60
N ALA A 92 -17.77 -11.87 3.76
CA ALA A 92 -18.63 -12.63 4.66
C ALA A 92 -19.83 -11.80 5.15
N ARG A 93 -19.60 -10.53 5.50
CA ARG A 93 -20.67 -9.60 5.92
C ARG A 93 -21.65 -9.31 4.80
N SER A 94 -21.15 -9.04 3.58
CA SER A 94 -22.03 -8.85 2.42
C SER A 94 -22.81 -10.11 2.04
N GLY A 95 -22.34 -11.29 2.46
CA GLY A 95 -23.05 -12.57 2.39
C GLY A 95 -24.04 -12.83 3.54
N GLY A 96 -24.25 -11.88 4.44
CA GLY A 96 -25.21 -11.99 5.55
C GLY A 96 -24.65 -12.56 6.86
N MET A 97 -23.33 -12.76 6.96
CA MET A 97 -22.71 -13.19 8.21
C MET A 97 -22.69 -12.04 9.24
N GLY A 98 -23.10 -12.32 10.47
CA GLY A 98 -23.23 -11.33 11.55
C GLY A 98 -21.96 -11.11 12.37
N GLY A 99 -22.12 -10.40 13.49
CA GLY A 99 -21.05 -10.04 14.44
C GLY A 99 -20.61 -8.58 14.31
N THR A 100 -19.86 -8.10 15.31
CA THR A 100 -19.24 -6.77 15.28
C THR A 100 -18.09 -6.74 14.27
N PRO A 101 -17.95 -5.70 13.43
CA PRO A 101 -16.78 -5.55 12.57
C PRO A 101 -15.48 -5.59 13.37
N SER A 102 -14.44 -6.26 12.86
CA SER A 102 -13.17 -6.36 13.58
C SER A 102 -12.35 -5.06 13.58
N SER A 103 -12.65 -4.13 12.69
CA SER A 103 -11.99 -2.84 12.57
C SER A 103 -12.86 -1.84 11.80
N HIS A 104 -12.52 -0.54 11.89
CA HIS A 104 -13.13 0.50 11.05
C HIS A 104 -12.88 0.29 9.55
N THR A 105 -11.75 -0.34 9.19
CA THR A 105 -11.39 -0.59 7.78
C THR A 105 -12.40 -1.52 7.10
N VAL A 106 -13.05 -2.42 7.84
CA VAL A 106 -14.15 -3.26 7.34
C VAL A 106 -15.36 -2.41 6.92
N ASP A 107 -15.71 -1.36 7.65
CA ASP A 107 -16.80 -0.45 7.27
C ASP A 107 -16.49 0.29 5.96
N LEU A 108 -15.23 0.65 5.73
CA LEU A 108 -14.78 1.24 4.48
C LEU A 108 -14.89 0.23 3.32
N TRP A 109 -14.54 -1.03 3.56
CA TRP A 109 -14.77 -2.09 2.56
C TRP A 109 -16.25 -2.29 2.28
N MET A 110 -17.13 -2.24 3.28
CA MET A 110 -18.58 -2.32 3.05
C MET A 110 -19.10 -1.15 2.21
N ARG A 111 -18.54 0.06 2.36
CA ARG A 111 -18.83 1.19 1.46
C ARG A 111 -18.39 0.92 0.02
N PHE A 112 -17.22 0.32 -0.19
CA PHE A 112 -16.78 -0.10 -1.53
C PHE A 112 -17.67 -1.20 -2.12
N VAL A 113 -18.10 -2.17 -1.30
CA VAL A 113 -19.01 -3.23 -1.74
C VAL A 113 -20.33 -2.64 -2.24
N ALA A 114 -20.90 -1.68 -1.51
CA ALA A 114 -22.15 -1.00 -1.86
C ALA A 114 -22.01 -0.08 -3.08
N ASP A 115 -20.94 0.72 -3.14
CA ASP A 115 -20.65 1.66 -4.22
C ASP A 115 -19.21 1.50 -4.74
N PRO A 116 -18.96 0.59 -5.70
CA PRO A 116 -17.61 0.32 -6.19
C PRO A 116 -17.12 1.38 -7.15
N THR A 117 -16.30 2.29 -6.63
CA THR A 117 -15.59 3.33 -7.37
C THR A 117 -14.09 3.29 -7.02
N ALA A 118 -13.26 3.97 -7.81
CA ALA A 118 -11.83 4.06 -7.51
C ALA A 118 -11.57 4.74 -6.15
N ARG A 119 -12.40 5.74 -5.79
CA ARG A 119 -12.29 6.43 -4.50
C ARG A 119 -12.65 5.52 -3.33
N THR A 120 -13.77 4.80 -3.40
CA THR A 120 -14.17 3.89 -2.31
C THR A 120 -13.21 2.72 -2.19
N TRP A 121 -12.66 2.22 -3.32
CA TRP A 121 -11.63 1.19 -3.32
C TRP A 121 -10.33 1.66 -2.66
N TYR A 122 -9.75 2.79 -3.09
CA TYR A 122 -8.52 3.29 -2.49
C TYR A 122 -8.69 3.63 -1.01
N ARG A 123 -9.84 4.19 -0.62
CA ARG A 123 -10.10 4.50 0.79
C ARG A 123 -10.09 3.23 1.64
N ALA A 124 -10.79 2.17 1.23
CA ALA A 124 -10.81 0.91 1.97
C ALA A 124 -9.46 0.19 1.96
N HIS A 125 -8.85 0.07 0.78
CA HIS A 125 -7.56 -0.59 0.59
C HIS A 125 -6.44 0.12 1.38
N ASN A 126 -6.28 1.43 1.19
CA ASN A 126 -5.21 2.18 1.84
C ASN A 126 -5.43 2.34 3.34
N ALA A 127 -6.67 2.37 3.84
CA ALA A 127 -6.89 2.35 5.29
C ALA A 127 -6.45 1.00 5.88
N SER A 128 -6.73 -0.12 5.22
CA SER A 128 -6.24 -1.45 5.64
C SER A 128 -4.71 -1.49 5.68
N ILE A 129 -4.05 -0.92 4.67
CA ILE A 129 -2.59 -0.83 4.61
C ILE A 129 -2.03 0.11 5.69
N ALA A 130 -2.54 1.33 5.81
CA ALA A 130 -2.09 2.32 6.78
C ALA A 130 -2.22 1.80 8.22
N SER A 131 -3.38 1.24 8.55
CA SER A 131 -3.64 0.61 9.85
C SER A 131 -2.63 -0.52 10.11
N ALA A 132 -2.36 -1.39 9.13
CA ALA A 132 -1.36 -2.45 9.28
C ALA A 132 0.08 -1.93 9.44
N TYR A 133 0.44 -0.82 8.78
CA TYR A 133 1.72 -0.16 9.00
C TYR A 133 1.86 0.27 10.46
N LEU A 134 0.84 0.93 11.00
CA LEU A 134 0.84 1.44 12.37
C LEU A 134 0.87 0.28 13.39
N ASP A 135 0.03 -0.74 13.19
CA ASP A 135 -0.09 -1.91 14.07
C ASP A 135 1.18 -2.77 14.13
N HIS A 136 2.01 -2.74 13.08
CA HIS A 136 3.19 -3.60 12.92
C HIS A 136 4.51 -2.82 12.83
N ARG A 137 4.56 -1.62 13.42
CA ARG A 137 5.78 -0.79 13.43
C ARG A 137 6.97 -1.49 14.09
N ASP A 138 6.71 -2.32 15.10
CA ASP A 138 7.72 -3.14 15.77
C ASP A 138 8.40 -4.12 14.80
N LEU A 139 7.62 -4.82 13.96
CA LEU A 139 8.15 -5.71 12.94
C LEU A 139 8.97 -4.93 11.90
N ALA A 140 8.53 -3.74 11.51
CA ALA A 140 9.29 -2.89 10.60
C ALA A 140 10.66 -2.48 11.17
N CYS A 141 10.75 -2.22 12.48
CA CYS A 141 12.01 -1.90 13.14
C CYS A 141 13.03 -3.05 13.11
N THR A 142 12.58 -4.30 12.95
CA THR A 142 13.46 -5.48 12.82
C THR A 142 13.99 -5.70 11.40
N GLU A 143 13.39 -5.05 10.39
CA GLU A 143 13.87 -5.13 9.01
C GLU A 143 15.20 -4.40 8.85
N SER A 144 15.99 -4.80 7.85
CA SER A 144 17.27 -4.14 7.55
C SER A 144 17.06 -2.68 7.14
N ARG A 145 18.12 -1.86 7.24
CA ARG A 145 18.01 -0.43 6.89
C ARG A 145 17.48 -0.20 5.46
N PRO A 146 17.95 -0.90 4.41
CA PRO A 146 17.36 -0.79 3.07
C PRO A 146 15.89 -1.19 2.99
N GLU A 147 15.48 -2.22 3.73
CA GLU A 147 14.07 -2.60 3.79
C GLU A 147 13.22 -1.51 4.45
N ARG A 148 13.69 -0.89 5.54
CA ARG A 148 12.94 0.21 6.19
C ARG A 148 12.82 1.44 5.29
N PHE A 149 13.87 1.79 4.55
CA PHE A 149 13.78 2.83 3.50
C PHE A 149 12.69 2.47 2.48
N PHE A 150 12.70 1.23 2.03
CA PHE A 150 11.74 0.72 1.08
C PHE A 150 10.28 0.74 1.58
N LEU A 151 10.05 0.43 2.86
CA LEU A 151 8.72 0.52 3.45
C LEU A 151 8.16 1.94 3.35
N ASN A 152 8.98 2.96 3.57
CA ASN A 152 8.59 4.36 3.40
C ASN A 152 8.25 4.69 1.93
N VAL A 153 9.05 4.20 0.97
CA VAL A 153 8.79 4.36 -0.47
C VAL A 153 7.47 3.71 -0.89
N VAL A 154 7.15 2.54 -0.34
CA VAL A 154 5.86 1.88 -0.61
C VAL A 154 4.72 2.69 -0.03
N LEU A 155 4.83 3.13 1.24
CA LEU A 155 3.79 3.90 1.90
C LEU A 155 3.48 5.19 1.14
N LEU A 156 4.49 6.01 0.84
CA LEU A 156 4.28 7.28 0.14
C LEU A 156 3.64 7.07 -1.25
N ARG A 157 4.03 6.02 -1.97
CA ARG A 157 3.47 5.70 -3.30
C ARG A 157 2.02 5.21 -3.20
N VAL A 158 1.68 4.42 -2.18
CA VAL A 158 0.30 3.99 -1.90
C VAL A 158 -0.58 5.19 -1.58
N LEU A 159 -0.13 6.10 -0.70
CA LEU A 159 -0.86 7.33 -0.37
C LEU A 159 -1.02 8.24 -1.60
N TYR A 160 0.04 8.39 -2.39
CA TYR A 160 0.02 9.23 -3.59
C TYR A 160 -0.93 8.69 -4.66
N ALA A 161 -1.00 7.36 -4.86
CA ALA A 161 -1.94 6.74 -5.79
C ALA A 161 -3.40 7.04 -5.43
N HIS A 162 -3.73 7.07 -4.14
CA HIS A 162 -5.05 7.49 -3.67
C HIS A 162 -5.29 8.99 -3.93
N ALA A 163 -4.30 9.84 -3.67
CA ALA A 163 -4.40 11.27 -3.92
C ALA A 163 -4.63 11.60 -5.41
N LEU A 164 -4.06 10.84 -6.35
CA LEU A 164 -4.34 11.02 -7.79
C LEU A 164 -5.83 10.97 -8.14
N VAL A 165 -6.60 10.13 -7.43
CA VAL A 165 -8.03 9.93 -7.70
C VAL A 165 -8.90 10.82 -6.80
N ALA A 166 -8.53 10.97 -5.54
CA ALA A 166 -9.37 11.63 -4.53
C ALA A 166 -8.98 13.09 -4.23
N ALA A 167 -7.74 13.49 -4.53
CA ALA A 167 -7.25 14.86 -4.37
C ALA A 167 -6.27 15.24 -5.52
N PRO A 168 -6.71 15.21 -6.79
CA PRO A 168 -5.83 15.37 -7.94
C PRO A 168 -5.09 16.71 -7.98
N ARG A 169 -5.64 17.77 -7.35
CA ARG A 169 -4.95 19.06 -7.20
C ARG A 169 -3.77 18.98 -6.23
N LEU A 170 -3.91 18.21 -5.15
CA LEU A 170 -2.80 17.92 -4.25
C LEU A 170 -1.73 17.17 -5.03
N ALA A 171 -2.09 16.09 -5.73
CA ALA A 171 -1.12 15.23 -6.42
C ALA A 171 -0.45 15.91 -7.63
N LEU A 172 -1.22 16.52 -8.54
CA LEU A 172 -0.75 16.98 -9.85
C LEU A 172 -0.84 18.51 -10.05
N GLY A 173 -1.30 19.27 -9.06
CA GLY A 173 -1.42 20.73 -9.18
C GLY A 173 -2.23 21.14 -10.43
N PRO A 174 -1.67 21.93 -11.36
CA PRO A 174 -2.35 22.33 -12.60
C PRO A 174 -2.77 21.15 -13.51
N LEU A 175 -2.07 20.02 -13.45
CA LEU A 175 -2.38 18.82 -14.25
C LEU A 175 -3.44 17.92 -13.60
N ALA A 176 -4.16 18.41 -12.59
CA ALA A 176 -5.23 17.70 -11.90
C ALA A 176 -6.24 16.97 -12.81
N PRO A 177 -6.67 17.50 -13.98
CA PRO A 177 -7.63 16.80 -14.84
C PRO A 177 -7.17 15.39 -15.28
N ALA A 178 -5.86 15.13 -15.34
CA ALA A 178 -5.32 13.82 -15.69
C ALA A 178 -5.31 12.82 -14.51
N GLY A 179 -5.46 13.29 -13.28
CA GLY A 179 -5.29 12.49 -12.06
C GLY A 179 -6.15 11.22 -12.00
N PRO A 180 -7.48 11.32 -12.16
CA PRO A 180 -8.36 10.15 -12.08
C PRO A 180 -8.03 9.05 -13.09
N LEU A 181 -7.57 9.41 -14.30
CA LEU A 181 -7.16 8.46 -15.32
C LEU A 181 -5.84 7.77 -14.94
N LEU A 182 -4.86 8.55 -14.46
CA LEU A 182 -3.54 8.04 -14.08
C LEU A 182 -3.57 7.18 -12.81
N GLY A 183 -4.53 7.43 -11.91
CA GLY A 183 -4.71 6.69 -10.67
C GLY A 183 -5.71 5.54 -10.75
N ASP A 184 -6.41 5.32 -11.86
CA ASP A 184 -7.51 4.34 -11.90
C ASP A 184 -7.02 2.89 -11.65
N PRO A 185 -7.43 2.23 -10.54
CA PRO A 185 -6.97 0.89 -10.19
C PRO A 185 -7.48 -0.20 -11.14
N ARG A 186 -8.48 0.13 -11.98
CA ARG A 186 -9.07 -0.78 -12.98
C ARG A 186 -8.24 -0.85 -14.24
N LEU A 187 -7.47 0.19 -14.53
CA LEU A 187 -6.62 0.25 -15.71
C LEU A 187 -5.28 -0.43 -15.41
N SER A 188 -4.77 -1.18 -16.37
CA SER A 188 -3.42 -1.78 -16.25
C SER A 188 -2.31 -0.73 -16.35
N MET A 189 -2.66 0.55 -16.55
CA MET A 189 -1.78 1.73 -16.60
C MET A 189 -1.33 2.14 -15.19
N THR A 190 -0.84 1.19 -14.41
CA THR A 190 -0.36 1.42 -13.05
C THR A 190 1.06 1.98 -13.07
N GLY A 191 1.23 3.24 -13.48
CA GLY A 191 2.53 3.92 -13.47
C GLY A 191 3.23 3.88 -12.10
N ILE A 192 2.46 3.88 -11.00
CA ILE A 192 3.02 3.87 -9.63
C ILE A 192 3.28 2.45 -9.11
N PHE A 193 2.34 1.51 -9.23
CA PHE A 193 2.57 0.11 -8.81
C PHE A 193 3.51 -0.66 -9.76
N LEU A 194 3.58 -0.31 -11.05
CA LEU A 194 4.60 -0.84 -11.96
C LEU A 194 5.95 -0.15 -11.78
N SER A 195 5.98 1.13 -11.38
CA SER A 195 7.21 1.79 -10.91
C SER A 195 7.72 1.12 -9.65
N LEU A 196 6.84 0.72 -8.73
CA LEU A 196 7.18 -0.17 -7.61
C LEU A 196 7.87 -1.43 -8.16
N SER A 197 7.26 -2.27 -9.01
CA SER A 197 7.96 -3.48 -9.49
C SER A 197 9.22 -3.28 -10.36
N ARG A 198 9.43 -2.10 -10.96
CA ARG A 198 10.60 -1.82 -11.82
C ARG A 198 11.78 -1.19 -11.07
N VAL A 199 11.49 -0.52 -9.97
CA VAL A 199 12.48 0.22 -9.15
C VAL A 199 12.84 -0.56 -7.89
N LEU A 200 11.95 -1.44 -7.45
CA LEU A 200 12.13 -2.23 -6.24
C LEU A 200 12.88 -3.53 -6.54
N PRO A 201 13.87 -3.92 -5.72
CA PRO A 201 14.68 -5.10 -6.03
C PRO A 201 13.87 -6.39 -5.95
N ASP A 202 14.14 -7.32 -6.88
CA ASP A 202 13.40 -8.57 -7.03
C ASP A 202 13.82 -9.68 -6.05
N ARG A 203 14.55 -9.34 -4.98
CA ARG A 203 14.98 -10.29 -3.95
C ARG A 203 14.75 -9.78 -2.53
N TYR A 204 14.54 -10.71 -1.61
CA TYR A 204 14.49 -10.51 -0.18
C TYR A 204 15.36 -11.57 0.53
N PRO A 205 16.10 -11.22 1.59
CA PRO A 205 16.30 -9.86 2.09
C PRO A 205 17.20 -9.02 1.17
N LEU A 206 17.09 -7.69 1.24
CA LEU A 206 18.11 -6.80 0.67
C LEU A 206 19.44 -6.92 1.42
N GLY A 207 20.55 -6.77 0.69
CA GLY A 207 21.88 -6.66 1.30
C GLY A 207 22.08 -5.31 1.97
N ASP A 208 23.20 -5.09 2.67
CA ASP A 208 23.30 -4.04 3.70
C ASP A 208 23.36 -2.58 3.22
N ASP A 209 23.64 -2.31 1.95
CA ASP A 209 23.96 -0.94 1.50
C ASP A 209 22.77 -0.21 0.84
N VAL A 210 22.16 0.71 1.59
CA VAL A 210 21.13 1.65 1.10
C VAL A 210 21.68 2.56 0.01
N ALA A 211 22.93 3.02 0.13
CA ALA A 211 23.53 3.96 -0.81
C ALA A 211 23.70 3.31 -2.19
N ALA A 212 24.01 2.02 -2.25
CA ALA A 212 24.00 1.26 -3.50
C ALA A 212 22.60 1.21 -4.15
N TYR A 213 21.53 1.13 -3.36
CA TYR A 213 20.16 1.17 -3.90
C TYR A 213 19.74 2.56 -4.34
N VAL A 214 20.02 3.59 -3.55
CA VAL A 214 19.76 5.00 -3.89
C VAL A 214 20.57 5.42 -5.11
N ALA A 215 21.84 4.99 -5.22
CA ALA A 215 22.68 5.24 -6.39
C ALA A 215 22.27 4.39 -7.61
N ALA A 216 21.82 3.15 -7.43
CA ALA A 216 21.26 2.35 -8.52
C ALA A 216 19.91 2.90 -9.02
N GLU A 217 19.24 3.75 -8.23
CA GLU A 217 17.96 4.38 -8.57
C GLU A 217 18.06 5.52 -9.60
N HIS A 218 19.18 5.66 -10.33
CA HIS A 218 19.46 6.64 -11.40
C HIS A 218 18.47 6.61 -12.59
N ASN A 219 17.15 6.68 -12.37
CA ASN A 219 16.07 6.70 -13.37
C ASN A 219 14.70 7.07 -12.74
N VAL A 220 13.63 6.95 -13.53
CA VAL A 220 12.21 7.34 -13.31
C VAL A 220 11.66 7.23 -11.87
N GLY A 221 12.13 6.30 -11.04
CA GLY A 221 11.77 6.18 -9.61
C GLY A 221 12.17 7.41 -8.79
N GLU A 222 13.40 7.88 -8.96
CA GLU A 222 13.93 9.08 -8.30
C GLU A 222 13.15 10.34 -8.71
N MET A 223 12.77 10.43 -10.00
CA MET A 223 11.96 11.54 -10.51
C MET A 223 10.55 11.55 -9.90
N LEU A 224 9.94 10.37 -9.70
CA LEU A 224 8.62 10.24 -9.11
C LEU A 224 8.67 10.57 -7.62
N ASP A 225 9.56 9.93 -6.86
CA ASP A 225 9.57 10.03 -5.41
C ASP A 225 10.14 11.37 -4.92
N TYR A 226 11.28 11.83 -5.47
CA TYR A 226 11.91 13.09 -5.04
C TYR A 226 11.45 14.32 -5.84
N GLY A 227 11.06 14.13 -7.10
CA GLY A 227 10.65 15.23 -7.98
C GLY A 227 9.17 15.57 -7.91
N LEU A 228 8.29 14.57 -7.98
CA LEU A 228 6.85 14.76 -8.04
C LEU A 228 6.19 14.72 -6.65
N ILE A 229 6.49 13.67 -5.89
CA ILE A 229 5.86 13.40 -4.59
C ILE A 229 6.54 14.22 -3.48
N GLY A 230 7.87 14.21 -3.41
CA GLY A 230 8.70 14.85 -2.37
C GLY A 230 8.20 16.22 -1.91
N PRO A 231 8.02 17.21 -2.81
CA PRO A 231 7.58 18.56 -2.44
C PRO A 231 6.22 18.67 -1.74
N ARG A 232 5.43 17.59 -1.74
CA ARG A 232 4.05 17.54 -1.23
C ARG A 232 3.87 16.50 -0.13
N LEU A 233 4.94 15.81 0.28
CA LEU A 233 4.87 14.67 1.20
C LEU A 233 4.16 15.04 2.49
N GLN A 234 4.53 16.15 3.14
CA GLN A 234 3.90 16.60 4.38
C GLN A 234 2.37 16.67 4.25
N ARG A 235 1.89 17.41 3.24
CA ARG A 235 0.45 17.56 2.98
C ARG A 235 -0.23 16.28 2.52
N LEU A 236 0.50 15.41 1.83
CA LEU A 236 0.00 14.10 1.42
C LEU A 236 -0.30 13.22 2.64
N TYR A 237 0.60 13.21 3.63
CA TYR A 237 0.40 12.49 4.89
C TYR A 237 -0.73 13.11 5.71
N GLU A 238 -0.77 14.44 5.85
CA GLU A 238 -1.87 15.15 6.53
C GLU A 238 -3.24 14.85 5.90
N TRP A 239 -3.34 14.97 4.58
CA TRP A 239 -4.57 14.65 3.86
C TRP A 239 -4.92 13.16 3.98
N SER A 240 -3.94 12.27 3.96
CA SER A 240 -4.19 10.83 4.07
C SER A 240 -4.65 10.44 5.47
N ALA A 241 -4.06 11.02 6.52
CA ALA A 241 -4.46 10.82 7.91
C ALA A 241 -5.95 11.16 8.10
N GLU A 242 -6.39 12.31 7.58
CA GLU A 242 -7.80 12.70 7.63
C GLU A 242 -8.70 11.78 6.78
N LYS A 243 -8.31 11.47 5.54
CA LYS A 243 -9.17 10.70 4.62
C LYS A 243 -9.31 9.23 4.97
N LEU A 244 -8.29 8.66 5.58
CA LEU A 244 -8.27 7.26 6.03
C LEU A 244 -8.77 7.10 7.46
N ASP A 245 -8.97 8.19 8.21
CA ASP A 245 -9.27 8.19 9.64
C ASP A 245 -8.15 7.50 10.46
N GLU A 246 -6.90 7.80 10.09
CA GLU A 246 -5.69 7.20 10.64
C GLU A 246 -4.70 8.29 11.08
N PRO A 247 -4.94 8.96 12.22
CA PRO A 247 -4.12 10.08 12.70
C PRO A 247 -2.66 9.69 12.96
N GLY A 248 -2.39 8.42 13.29
CA GLY A 248 -1.03 7.90 13.49
C GLY A 248 -0.14 7.99 12.26
N LEU A 249 -0.69 8.20 11.06
CA LEU A 249 0.10 8.49 9.86
C LEU A 249 0.94 9.78 10.02
N LEU A 250 0.53 10.72 10.86
CA LEU A 250 1.31 11.94 11.12
C LEU A 250 2.63 11.64 11.84
N ASP A 251 2.73 10.52 12.56
CA ASP A 251 3.99 10.10 13.21
C ASP A 251 5.00 9.48 12.22
N CYS A 252 4.56 9.26 10.97
CA CYS A 252 5.36 8.69 9.88
C CYS A 252 5.98 9.76 8.96
N ILE A 253 5.82 11.04 9.29
CA ILE A 253 6.39 12.16 8.55
C ILE A 253 6.89 13.25 9.51
N CYS A 254 8.04 13.86 9.23
CA CYS A 254 8.54 15.02 9.95
C CYS A 254 9.23 15.96 8.95
N ASP A 255 8.83 17.23 8.91
CA ASP A 255 9.37 18.25 7.98
C ASP A 255 9.46 17.80 6.51
N GLY A 256 8.45 17.04 6.06
CA GLY A 256 8.42 16.48 4.70
C GLY A 256 9.32 15.27 4.46
N SER A 257 9.98 14.74 5.50
CA SER A 257 10.78 13.51 5.46
C SER A 257 10.02 12.33 6.07
N PRO A 258 9.92 11.18 5.37
CA PRO A 258 9.36 9.96 5.94
C PRO A 258 10.15 9.44 7.15
N THR A 259 9.43 9.04 8.21
CA THR A 259 9.97 8.60 9.50
C THR A 259 9.39 7.25 9.97
N TYR A 260 8.68 6.52 9.10
CA TYR A 260 8.14 5.20 9.45
C TYR A 260 9.29 4.20 9.66
N ALA A 261 9.50 3.75 10.89
CA ALA A 261 10.65 2.91 11.28
C ALA A 261 12.01 3.48 10.79
N TRP A 262 12.10 4.81 10.69
CA TRP A 262 13.26 5.52 10.18
C TRP A 262 13.57 6.73 11.06
N SER A 263 14.84 6.91 11.39
CA SER A 263 15.28 8.03 12.24
C SER A 263 15.23 9.34 11.46
N TYR A 264 14.68 10.39 12.07
CA TYR A 264 14.72 11.73 11.48
C TYR A 264 16.16 12.28 11.36
N ALA A 265 17.09 11.82 12.19
CA ALA A 265 18.50 12.20 12.06
C ALA A 265 19.12 11.72 10.73
N ASP A 266 18.56 10.66 10.14
CA ASP A 266 18.95 10.13 8.83
C ASP A 266 18.02 10.67 7.72
N CYS A 267 17.45 11.87 7.85
CA CYS A 267 16.48 12.37 6.86
C CYS A 267 17.11 12.80 5.52
N GLU A 268 18.43 12.93 5.47
CA GLU A 268 19.21 13.36 4.31
C GLU A 268 19.05 12.48 3.07
N VAL A 269 18.78 11.18 3.25
CA VAL A 269 18.44 10.26 2.15
C VAL A 269 17.20 10.72 1.37
N TRP A 270 16.28 11.44 2.03
CA TRP A 270 15.07 11.98 1.39
C TRP A 270 15.31 13.30 0.63
N HIS A 271 16.47 13.91 0.82
CA HIS A 271 16.82 15.25 0.32
C HIS A 271 18.14 15.20 -0.46
N PRO A 272 18.14 14.83 -1.75
CA PRO A 272 19.36 14.79 -2.53
C PRO A 272 20.00 16.18 -2.59
N ALA A 273 21.26 16.28 -2.14
CA ALA A 273 22.00 17.53 -2.03
C ALA A 273 22.11 18.29 -3.36
N THR A 274 22.14 17.57 -4.48
CA THR A 274 22.09 18.16 -5.83
C THR A 274 21.05 17.41 -6.67
N PRO A 275 19.79 17.89 -6.72
CA PRO A 275 18.75 17.23 -7.50
C PRO A 275 19.12 17.23 -9.00
N ALA A 276 18.91 16.12 -9.70
CA ALA A 276 19.12 16.04 -11.15
C ALA A 276 18.36 17.15 -11.91
N ALA A 277 18.85 17.57 -13.08
CA ALA A 277 18.22 18.64 -13.86
C ALA A 277 16.76 18.36 -14.21
N THR A 278 16.42 17.09 -14.44
CA THR A 278 15.05 16.60 -14.67
C THR A 278 14.14 16.82 -13.46
N ILE A 279 14.62 16.52 -12.24
CA ILE A 279 13.90 16.77 -10.98
C ILE A 279 13.59 18.26 -10.82
N ARG A 280 14.57 19.13 -11.11
CA ARG A 280 14.37 20.59 -11.08
C ARG A 280 13.33 21.06 -12.10
N ALA A 281 13.32 20.48 -13.30
CA ALA A 281 12.33 20.81 -14.33
C ALA A 281 10.91 20.38 -13.90
N VAL A 282 10.74 19.17 -13.37
CA VAL A 282 9.44 18.67 -12.86
C VAL A 282 8.93 19.58 -11.74
N ARG A 283 9.77 19.96 -10.77
CA ARG A 283 9.38 20.86 -9.68
C ARG A 283 8.93 22.24 -10.17
N ARG A 284 9.48 22.74 -11.28
CA ARG A 284 9.05 24.01 -11.90
C ARG A 284 7.70 23.89 -12.62
N ILE A 285 7.47 22.78 -13.32
CA ILE A 285 6.22 22.54 -14.07
C ILE A 285 5.06 22.21 -13.11
N LEU A 286 5.37 21.50 -12.03
CA LEU A 286 4.42 21.04 -11.01
C LEU A 286 4.81 21.62 -9.64
N PRO A 287 4.58 22.92 -9.40
CA PRO A 287 4.87 23.53 -8.10
C PRO A 287 3.95 22.97 -7.03
N ALA A 288 4.52 22.60 -5.87
CA ALA A 288 3.75 22.33 -4.67
C ALA A 288 3.25 23.67 -4.13
N LYS A 289 1.99 24.00 -4.44
CA LYS A 289 1.30 25.17 -3.88
C LYS A 289 0.35 24.72 -2.82
#